data_AF-A0A4Y3TW87-F1
#
_entry.id   AF-A0A4Y3TW87-F1
#
_cell.length_a   1.000
_cell.length_b   1.000
_cell.length_c   1.000
_cell.angle_alpha   90.00
_cell.angle_beta   90.00
_cell.angle_gamma   90.00
#
_symmetry.space_group_name_H-M   'P 1'
#
loop_
_entity.id
_entity.type
_entity.pdbx_description
1 polymer ?
#
loop_
_entity_poly.entity_id
_entity_poly.type
_entity_poly.pdbx_seq_one_letter_code
_entity_poly.pdbx_strand_id
1 'polypeptide(L)'
;MLNKLPAHHFVRRIHDNQVFYVYADPTVCNCLYVGDQKAFSAYQQYRQQKALADEQQETAADYQDATWDWGGWEMGPAWAGWNPAWGNWNPGMGGYGW
;
A
#
# COMPACT_ATOMS: atom_id res chain seq x y z
N MET A 1 5.03 -14.65 -29.36
CA MET A 1 4.69 -15.68 -28.34
C MET A 1 4.24 -15.06 -27.02
N LEU A 2 4.85 -13.96 -26.55
CA LEU A 2 4.40 -13.26 -25.33
C LEU A 2 2.94 -12.79 -25.36
N ASN A 3 2.43 -12.34 -26.52
CA ASN A 3 1.05 -11.82 -26.65
C ASN A 3 -0.07 -12.84 -26.35
N LYS A 4 0.27 -14.11 -26.11
CA LYS A 4 -0.69 -15.16 -25.75
C LYS A 4 -0.72 -15.43 -24.24
N LEU A 5 0.13 -14.74 -23.45
CA LEU A 5 0.19 -14.87 -22.01
C LEU A 5 -0.38 -13.61 -21.36
N PRO A 6 -1.13 -13.73 -20.26
CA PRO A 6 -1.57 -12.59 -19.49
C PRO A 6 -0.35 -11.83 -18.94
N ALA A 7 -0.32 -10.52 -19.19
CA ALA A 7 0.76 -9.65 -18.70
C ALA A 7 0.78 -9.64 -17.17
N HIS A 8 1.97 -9.75 -16.57
CA HIS A 8 2.18 -9.70 -15.12
C HIS A 8 1.47 -10.79 -14.29
N HIS A 9 1.16 -11.93 -14.92
CA HIS A 9 0.57 -13.08 -14.24
C HIS A 9 1.39 -14.34 -14.48
N PHE A 10 1.44 -15.20 -13.45
CA PHE A 10 2.00 -16.53 -13.59
C PHE A 10 0.99 -17.47 -14.26
N VAL A 11 1.47 -18.26 -15.20
CA VAL A 11 0.72 -19.33 -15.84
C VAL A 11 1.43 -20.66 -15.59
N ARG A 12 0.70 -21.64 -15.06
CA ARG A 12 1.19 -23.01 -14.92
C ARG A 12 1.11 -23.73 -16.26
N ARG A 13 2.21 -24.34 -16.69
CA ARG A 13 2.32 -25.16 -17.90
C ARG A 13 2.93 -26.51 -17.55
N ILE A 14 2.50 -27.54 -18.27
CA ILE A 14 3.06 -28.89 -18.14
C ILE A 14 3.78 -29.19 -19.46
N HIS A 15 5.03 -29.59 -19.37
CA HIS A 15 5.86 -29.98 -20.51
C HIS A 15 6.71 -31.18 -20.07
N ASP A 16 6.74 -32.25 -20.86
CA ASP A 16 7.46 -33.50 -20.54
C ASP A 16 7.19 -34.02 -19.12
N ASN A 17 5.91 -34.04 -18.71
CA ASN A 17 5.48 -34.41 -17.35
C ASN A 17 6.05 -33.54 -16.21
N GLN A 18 6.73 -32.43 -16.52
CA GLN A 18 7.23 -31.47 -15.55
C GLN A 18 6.36 -30.21 -15.52
N VAL A 19 6.20 -29.62 -14.34
CA VAL A 19 5.42 -28.40 -14.13
C VAL A 19 6.35 -27.19 -14.18
N PHE A 20 6.00 -26.25 -15.05
CA PHE A 20 6.67 -24.96 -15.20
C PHE A 20 5.72 -23.81 -14.87
N TYR A 21 6.29 -22.76 -14.28
CA TYR A 21 5.64 -21.50 -13.98
C TYR A 21 6.22 -20.44 -14.90
N VAL A 22 5.36 -19.84 -15.71
CA VAL A 22 5.74 -18.87 -16.75
C VAL A 22 5.16 -17.51 -16.37
N TYR A 23 6.00 -16.49 -16.36
CA TYR A 23 5.60 -15.10 -16.11
C TYR A 23 6.04 -14.23 -17.28
N ALA A 24 5.11 -13.47 -17.85
CA ALA A 24 5.37 -12.56 -18.96
C ALA A 24 5.37 -11.11 -18.46
N ASP A 25 6.43 -10.37 -18.77
CA ASP A 25 6.54 -8.93 -18.52
C ASP A 25 6.69 -8.18 -19.85
N PRO A 26 5.57 -7.92 -20.55
CA PRO A 26 5.61 -7.20 -21.83
C PRO A 26 5.77 -5.68 -21.66
N THR A 27 5.64 -5.12 -20.46
CA THR A 27 5.57 -3.66 -20.26
C THR A 27 6.90 -3.06 -19.78
N VAL A 28 7.67 -3.77 -18.96
CA VAL A 28 8.92 -3.23 -18.41
C VAL A 28 10.12 -3.60 -19.28
N CYS A 29 10.27 -4.89 -19.62
CA CYS A 29 11.46 -5.36 -20.33
C CYS A 29 11.19 -6.32 -21.50
N ASN A 30 9.91 -6.58 -21.81
CA ASN A 30 9.49 -7.58 -22.81
C ASN A 30 10.11 -8.97 -22.55
N CYS A 31 10.22 -9.34 -21.28
CA CYS A 31 10.88 -10.56 -20.82
C CYS A 31 9.89 -11.70 -20.55
N LEU A 32 10.38 -12.93 -20.65
CA LEU A 32 9.67 -14.13 -20.24
C LEU A 32 10.50 -14.88 -19.19
N TYR A 33 9.94 -15.06 -18.01
CA TYR A 33 10.56 -15.82 -16.92
C TYR A 33 9.92 -17.20 -16.84
N VAL A 34 10.74 -18.24 -16.79
CA VAL A 34 10.29 -19.63 -16.70
C VAL A 34 11.06 -20.30 -15.57
N GLY A 35 10.32 -20.91 -14.65
CA GLY A 35 10.90 -21.65 -13.53
C GLY A 35 10.11 -22.91 -13.23
N ASP A 36 10.72 -23.82 -12.49
CA ASP A 36 10.06 -25.00 -11.95
C ASP A 36 9.29 -24.67 -10.66
N GLN A 37 8.73 -25.70 -10.03
CA GLN A 37 8.04 -25.57 -8.75
C GLN A 37 8.94 -24.97 -7.65
N LYS A 38 10.23 -25.33 -7.62
CA LYS A 38 11.17 -24.86 -6.60
C LYS A 38 11.44 -23.37 -6.76
N ALA A 39 11.70 -22.90 -7.98
CA ALA A 39 11.88 -21.50 -8.31
C ALA A 39 10.63 -20.68 -7.97
N PHE A 40 9.44 -21.21 -8.28
CA PHE A 40 8.17 -20.54 -7.95
C PHE A 40 7.95 -20.42 -6.43
N SER A 41 8.22 -21.48 -5.67
CA SER A 41 8.11 -21.45 -4.20
C SER A 41 9.11 -20.46 -3.58
N ALA A 42 10.34 -20.40 -4.08
CA ALA A 42 11.33 -19.41 -3.63
C ALA A 42 10.88 -17.97 -3.92
N TYR A 43 10.29 -17.72 -5.09
CA TYR A 43 9.70 -16.42 -5.42
C TYR A 43 8.57 -16.03 -4.46
N GLN A 44 7.67 -16.96 -4.13
CA GLN A 44 6.59 -16.70 -3.16
C GLN A 44 7.13 -16.32 -1.78
N GLN A 45 8.13 -17.06 -1.29
CA GLN A 45 8.79 -16.76 -0.02
C GLN A 45 9.45 -15.38 -0.04
N TYR A 46 10.16 -15.06 -1.13
CA TYR A 46 10.77 -13.73 -1.31
C TYR A 46 9.72 -12.61 -1.27
N ARG A 47 8.58 -12.79 -1.96
CA ARG A 47 7.49 -11.79 -1.95
C ARG A 47 6.92 -11.56 -0.55
N GLN A 48 6.77 -12.62 0.24
CA GLN A 48 6.30 -12.52 1.63
C GLN A 48 7.32 -11.79 2.50
N GLN A 49 8.59 -12.17 2.42
CA GLN A 49 9.67 -11.52 3.18
C GLN A 49 9.80 -10.04 2.81
N LYS A 50 9.67 -9.71 1.51
CA LYS A 50 9.70 -8.33 1.05
C LYS A 50 8.52 -7.53 1.62
N ALA A 51 7.31 -8.06 1.59
CA ALA A 51 6.15 -7.36 2.16
C ALA A 51 6.34 -7.04 3.65
N LEU A 52 6.90 -7.98 4.42
CA LEU A 52 7.21 -7.75 5.85
C LEU A 52 8.33 -6.70 6.04
N ALA A 53 9.35 -6.71 5.20
CA ALA A 53 10.43 -5.73 5.27
C ALA A 53 9.94 -4.33 4.90
N ASP A 54 9.09 -4.22 3.87
CA ASP A 54 8.48 -2.96 3.44
C ASP A 54 7.56 -2.42 4.58
N GLU A 55 6.75 -3.27 5.23
CA GLU A 55 5.92 -2.89 6.39
C GLU A 55 6.76 -2.40 7.58
N GLN A 56 7.89 -3.05 7.86
CA GLN A 56 8.81 -2.62 8.91
C GLN A 56 9.44 -1.26 8.60
N GLN A 57 9.76 -0.99 7.34
CA GLN A 57 10.29 0.30 6.90
C GLN A 57 9.23 1.39 6.98
N GLU A 58 8.01 1.12 6.55
CA GLU A 58 6.87 2.03 6.70
C GLU A 58 6.60 2.31 8.18
N THR A 59 6.55 1.28 9.03
CA THR A 59 6.38 1.44 10.48
C THR A 59 7.53 2.26 11.10
N ALA A 60 8.77 2.05 10.65
CA ALA A 60 9.91 2.82 11.13
C ALA A 60 9.87 4.28 10.67
N ALA A 61 9.43 4.54 9.43
CA ALA A 61 9.19 5.88 8.91
C ALA A 61 8.04 6.57 9.67
N ASP A 62 6.94 5.85 9.91
CA ASP A 62 5.80 6.31 10.70
C ASP A 62 6.18 6.56 12.15
N TYR A 63 7.08 5.77 12.76
CA TYR A 63 7.56 6.03 14.12
C TYR A 63 8.48 7.26 14.18
N GLN A 64 9.29 7.48 13.14
CA GLN A 64 10.06 8.73 13.02
C GLN A 64 9.12 9.92 12.84
N ASP A 65 8.07 9.77 12.05
CA ASP A 65 6.98 10.73 11.91
C ASP A 65 6.05 10.76 13.13
N ALA A 66 6.02 9.80 14.04
CA ALA A 66 5.29 9.95 15.31
C ALA A 66 5.97 10.95 16.25
N THR A 67 7.25 11.24 16.01
CA THR A 67 7.97 12.40 16.57
C THR A 67 7.60 13.73 15.88
N TRP A 68 6.74 13.69 14.85
CA TRP A 68 6.16 14.86 14.21
C TRP A 68 5.41 15.70 15.23
N ASP A 69 5.72 16.99 15.24
CA ASP A 69 5.06 17.97 16.07
C ASP A 69 3.63 18.19 15.54
N TRP A 70 2.66 17.54 16.17
CA TRP A 70 1.23 17.79 15.95
C TRP A 70 0.82 19.26 16.20
N GLY A 71 1.70 20.11 16.75
CA GLY A 71 1.50 21.54 17.00
C GLY A 71 1.15 22.38 15.77
N GLY A 72 1.32 21.86 14.55
CA GLY A 72 0.86 22.49 13.31
C GLY A 72 -0.59 22.16 12.88
N TRP A 73 -1.19 21.09 13.40
CA TRP A 73 -2.57 20.68 13.09
C TRP A 73 -3.59 21.10 14.17
N GLU A 74 -3.13 21.74 15.24
CA GLU A 74 -4.00 22.33 16.28
C GLU A 74 -4.29 23.84 16.10
N MET A 75 -3.90 24.49 15.01
CA MET A 75 -4.26 25.90 14.78
C MET A 75 -4.43 26.23 13.28
N GLY A 76 -5.53 25.78 12.68
CA GLY A 76 -5.95 26.16 11.32
C GLY A 76 -7.45 26.45 11.27
N PRO A 77 -7.92 27.58 10.68
CA PRO A 77 -9.22 28.21 10.97
C PRO A 77 -10.41 27.53 10.27
N ALA A 78 -10.63 26.24 10.53
CA ALA A 78 -11.80 25.51 10.03
C ALA A 78 -12.50 24.63 11.09
N TRP A 79 -11.98 24.55 12.33
CA TRP A 79 -12.54 23.68 13.37
C TRP A 79 -12.87 24.40 14.69
N ALA A 80 -13.15 25.71 14.67
CA ALA A 80 -13.59 26.46 15.86
C ALA A 80 -15.04 26.10 16.29
N GLY A 81 -15.31 24.84 16.64
CA GLY A 81 -16.67 24.43 16.98
C GLY A 81 -16.89 23.05 17.62
N TRP A 82 -15.86 22.28 17.98
CA TRP A 82 -16.07 21.00 18.67
C TRP A 82 -15.29 20.93 19.99
N ASN A 83 -16.01 21.17 21.09
CA ASN A 83 -15.51 20.93 22.44
C ASN A 83 -16.35 19.81 23.10
N PRO A 84 -15.80 18.60 23.31
CA PRO A 84 -16.53 17.48 23.88
C PRO A 84 -16.81 17.61 25.39
N ALA A 85 -16.31 18.65 26.07
CA ALA A 85 -16.57 18.87 27.51
C ALA A 85 -17.95 19.52 27.80
N TRP A 86 -18.62 20.08 26.79
CA TRP A 86 -19.91 20.74 26.95
C TRP A 86 -20.82 20.29 25.81
N GLY A 87 -21.73 19.36 26.12
CA GLY A 87 -22.74 18.88 25.19
C GLY A 87 -23.47 20.04 24.51
N ASN A 88 -23.76 19.84 23.22
CA ASN A 88 -24.74 20.51 22.38
C ASN A 88 -25.44 21.76 22.99
N TRP A 89 -25.16 22.93 22.39
CA TRP A 89 -25.78 24.27 22.54
C TRP A 89 -25.01 25.35 23.33
N ASN A 90 -24.47 26.33 22.59
CA ASN A 90 -24.60 27.76 22.93
C ASN A 90 -24.49 28.69 21.69
N PRO A 91 -25.60 29.08 21.04
CA PRO A 91 -25.62 30.21 20.12
C PRO A 91 -25.74 31.49 20.95
N GLY A 92 -24.60 32.12 21.22
CA GLY A 92 -24.59 33.26 22.13
C GLY A 92 -23.34 34.12 22.05
N MET A 93 -23.05 34.72 20.89
CA MET A 93 -22.39 36.04 20.84
C MET A 93 -23.24 36.95 19.97
N GLY A 94 -23.93 37.88 20.62
CA GLY A 94 -24.83 38.82 19.99
C GLY A 94 -24.15 40.05 19.40
N GLY A 95 -24.96 40.80 18.65
CA GLY A 95 -24.84 42.26 18.55
C GLY A 95 -24.08 42.80 17.34
N TYR A 96 -24.70 42.75 16.15
CA TYR A 96 -24.43 43.72 15.08
C TYR A 96 -25.79 44.23 14.56
N GLY A 97 -25.99 45.55 14.62
CA GLY A 97 -27.28 46.20 14.38
C GLY A 97 -27.80 46.09 12.95
N TRP A 98 -29.13 46.03 12.83
CA TRP A 98 -30.05 47.05 12.30
C TRP A 98 -31.42 46.83 12.96
#